data_AF-A0A8B9M5Y4-F1
#
_entry.id   AF-A0A8B9M5Y4-F1
#
_cell.length_a   1.000
_cell.length_b   1.000
_cell.length_c   1.000
_cell.angle_alpha   90.00
_cell.angle_beta   90.00
_cell.angle_gamma   90.00
#
_symmetry.space_group_name_H-M   'P 1'
#
loop_
_entity.id
_entity.type
_entity.pdbx_description
1 polymer ?
#
loop_
_entity_poly.entity_id
_entity_poly.type
_entity_poly.pdbx_seq_one_letter_code
_entity_poly.pdbx_strand_id
1 'polypeptide(L)'
;MTKHPPNRRGINFEVGAQLEARDRLKNWYPAHIEEIDYEEGKVLIHFKRWNHRYDEWFCWDSPYLRPLEKIQLRKEGLHEEEGCSFYLELNMQLECWSC
;
A
#
# COMPACT_ATOMS: atom_id res chain seq x y z
N MET A 1 19.62 12.71 10.22
CA MET A 1 20.04 11.63 9.30
C MET A 1 18.76 11.05 8.73
N THR A 2 18.50 11.22 7.45
CA THR A 2 17.31 10.62 6.82
C THR A 2 17.51 9.12 6.77
N LYS A 3 16.52 8.38 7.25
CA LYS A 3 16.50 6.92 7.13
C LYS A 3 15.95 6.56 5.76
N HIS A 4 16.38 5.42 5.23
CA HIS A 4 15.88 4.90 3.97
C HIS A 4 14.82 3.83 4.24
N PRO A 5 13.73 3.76 3.44
CA PRO A 5 12.72 2.74 3.61
C PRO A 5 13.34 1.34 3.42
N PRO A 6 13.00 0.37 4.29
CA PRO A 6 13.54 -0.97 4.19
C PRO A 6 12.98 -1.69 2.96
N ASN A 7 13.81 -2.47 2.28
CA ASN A 7 13.36 -3.30 1.17
C ASN A 7 12.60 -4.52 1.71
N ARG A 8 11.29 -4.38 1.93
CA ARG A 8 10.39 -5.46 2.34
C ARG A 8 9.60 -5.95 1.13
N ARG A 9 9.77 -7.24 0.82
CA ARG A 9 9.08 -7.88 -0.31
C ARG A 9 7.57 -7.73 -0.16
N GLY A 10 6.95 -7.05 -1.12
CA GLY A 10 5.50 -6.88 -1.23
C GLY A 10 4.94 -5.59 -0.60
N ILE A 11 5.73 -4.83 0.16
CA ILE A 11 5.30 -3.53 0.71
C ILE A 11 6.02 -2.43 -0.06
N ASN A 12 5.26 -1.52 -0.67
CA ASN A 12 5.83 -0.30 -1.22
C ASN A 12 5.73 0.80 -0.16
N PHE A 13 6.86 1.41 0.21
CA PHE A 13 6.88 2.52 1.16
C PHE A 13 6.81 3.83 0.39
N GLU A 14 5.63 4.09 -0.17
CA GLU A 14 5.29 5.31 -0.91
C GLU A 14 3.97 5.87 -0.39
N VAL A 15 3.81 7.19 -0.42
CA VAL A 15 2.52 7.82 -0.09
C VAL A 15 1.46 7.33 -1.08
N GLY A 16 0.32 6.86 -0.56
CA GLY A 16 -0.75 6.20 -1.29
C GLY A 16 -0.58 4.69 -1.48
N ALA A 17 0.54 4.11 -1.06
CA ALA A 17 0.73 2.66 -1.17
C ALA A 17 -0.22 1.90 -0.24
N GLN A 18 -0.81 0.81 -0.75
CA GLN A 18 -1.77 -0.01 -0.03
C GLN A 18 -1.07 -1.17 0.69
N LEU A 19 -1.43 -1.41 1.94
CA LEU A 19 -0.90 -2.47 2.79
C LEU A 19 -1.95 -2.93 3.80
N GLU A 20 -1.66 -3.97 4.57
CA GLU A 20 -2.50 -4.34 5.70
C GLU A 20 -1.79 -4.01 7.01
N ALA A 21 -2.53 -3.36 7.90
CA ALA A 21 -2.04 -2.99 9.21
C ALA A 21 -2.83 -3.71 10.30
N ARG A 22 -2.14 -4.02 11.39
CA ARG A 22 -2.72 -4.70 12.54
C ARG A 22 -3.23 -3.69 13.56
N ASP A 23 -4.51 -3.77 13.88
CA ASP A 23 -5.14 -2.95 14.92
C ASP A 23 -4.80 -3.46 16.34
N ARG A 24 -5.13 -2.67 17.37
CA ARG A 24 -5.03 -3.01 18.80
C ARG A 24 -5.75 -4.31 19.16
N LEU A 25 -6.83 -4.64 18.46
CA LEU A 25 -7.56 -5.90 18.60
C LEU A 25 -6.87 -7.09 17.92
N LYS A 26 -5.63 -6.94 17.46
CA LYS A 26 -4.82 -7.95 16.78
C LYS A 26 -5.39 -8.42 15.42
N ASN A 27 -6.38 -7.72 14.89
CA ASN A 27 -7.00 -7.96 13.60
C ASN A 27 -6.25 -7.21 12.49
N TRP A 28 -6.20 -7.80 11.31
CA TRP A 28 -5.59 -7.19 10.13
C TRP A 28 -6.67 -6.51 9.29
N TYR A 29 -6.40 -5.26 8.91
CA TYR A 29 -7.31 -4.48 8.08
C TYR A 29 -6.56 -3.85 6.90
N PRO A 30 -7.21 -3.72 5.74
CA PRO A 30 -6.65 -3.00 4.61
C PRO A 30 -6.48 -1.52 4.98
N ALA A 31 -5.32 -0.97 4.63
CA ALA A 31 -4.92 0.38 4.95
C ALA A 31 -4.04 0.95 3.82
N HIS A 32 -3.78 2.26 3.86
CA HIS A 32 -2.83 2.90 2.98
C HIS A 32 -1.90 3.82 3.75
N ILE A 33 -0.75 4.12 3.14
CA ILE A 33 0.21 5.07 3.67
C ILE A 33 -0.28 6.47 3.31
N GLU A 34 -0.63 7.26 4.31
CA GLU A 34 -1.03 8.66 4.13
C GLU A 34 0.20 9.57 4.09
N GLU A 35 1.19 9.30 4.94
CA GLU A 35 2.40 10.11 5.05
C GLU A 35 3.62 9.25 5.48
N ILE A 36 4.82 9.70 5.14
CA ILE A 36 6.08 9.03 5.51
C ILE A 36 7.01 10.04 6.18
N ASP A 37 7.43 9.72 7.39
CA ASP A 37 8.48 10.43 8.12
C ASP A 37 9.81 9.71 7.93
N TYR A 38 10.67 10.30 7.10
CA TYR A 38 12.02 9.79 6.83
C TYR A 38 13.02 10.10 7.95
N GLU A 39 12.74 11.03 8.86
CA GLU A 39 13.63 11.36 9.97
C GLU A 39 13.51 10.31 11.08
N GLU A 40 12.28 9.99 11.46
CA GLU A 40 12.00 8.96 12.46
C GLU A 40 11.93 7.55 11.88
N GLY A 41 11.65 7.40 10.58
CA GLY A 41 11.44 6.12 9.91
C GLY A 41 10.07 5.53 10.20
N LYS A 42 9.04 6.40 10.17
CA LYS A 42 7.66 6.06 10.47
C LYS A 42 6.76 6.34 9.27
N VAL A 43 5.64 5.65 9.22
CA VAL A 43 4.61 5.80 8.20
C VAL A 43 3.27 6.01 8.89
N LEU A 44 2.52 7.00 8.44
CA LEU A 44 1.16 7.25 8.89
C LEU A 44 0.24 6.31 8.11
N ILE A 45 -0.47 5.46 8.85
CA ILE A 45 -1.36 4.47 8.26
C ILE A 45 -2.80 4.89 8.46
N HIS A 46 -3.55 4.97 7.36
CA HIS A 46 -4.98 5.19 7.34
C HIS A 46 -5.72 3.90 7.02
N PHE A 47 -6.62 3.46 7.90
CA PHE A 47 -7.41 2.24 7.70
C PHE A 47 -8.56 2.49 6.72
N LYS A 48 -8.67 1.64 5.68
CA LYS A 48 -9.74 1.76 4.69
C LYS A 48 -11.09 1.57 5.37
N ARG A 49 -12.02 2.51 5.15
CA ARG A 49 -13.38 2.57 5.76
C ARG A 49 -13.40 2.96 7.24
N TRP A 50 -12.30 3.52 7.75
CA TRP A 50 -12.25 4.09 9.10
C TRP A 50 -12.17 5.60 9.00
N ASN A 51 -12.43 6.29 10.11
CA ASN A 51 -12.31 7.74 10.17
C ASN A 51 -10.84 8.12 10.43
N HIS A 52 -10.36 9.22 9.82
CA HIS A 52 -8.99 9.74 9.99
C HIS A 52 -8.53 9.91 11.45
N ARG A 53 -9.47 10.01 12.40
CA ARG A 53 -9.16 9.99 13.85
C ARG A 53 -8.46 8.71 14.33
N TYR A 54 -8.52 7.64 13.55
CA TYR A 54 -7.89 6.35 13.83
C TYR A 54 -6.55 6.17 13.11
N ASP A 55 -6.08 7.20 12.43
CA ASP A 55 -4.81 7.16 11.72
C ASP A 55 -3.68 7.12 12.74
N GLU A 56 -2.77 6.17 12.56
CA GLU A 56 -1.73 5.88 13.55
C GLU A 56 -0.37 5.77 12.87
N TRP A 57 0.65 6.32 13.54
CA TRP A 57 2.03 6.26 13.07
C TRP A 57 2.66 4.92 13.43
N PHE A 58 3.13 4.20 12.43
CA PHE A 58 3.84 2.93 12.59
C PHE A 58 5.29 3.06 12.15
N CYS A 59 6.20 2.37 12.83
CA CYS A 59 7.55 2.18 12.28
C CYS A 59 7.45 1.35 10.99
N TRP A 60 8.09 1.76 9.90
CA TRP A 60 8.06 1.01 8.62
C TRP A 60 8.62 -0.42 8.75
N ASP A 61 9.44 -0.67 9.77
CA ASP A 61 10.07 -1.96 10.05
C ASP A 61 9.20 -2.83 10.97
N SER A 62 8.07 -2.29 11.43
CA SER A 62 7.19 -2.96 12.36
C SER A 62 6.66 -4.28 11.77
N PRO A 63 6.61 -5.37 12.54
CA PRO A 63 5.99 -6.63 12.10
C PRO A 63 4.46 -6.54 11.99
N TYR A 64 3.86 -5.40 12.38
CA TYR A 64 2.43 -5.13 12.30
C TYR A 64 1.98 -4.57 10.95
N LEU A 65 2.90 -4.41 10.00
CA LEU A 65 2.63 -4.05 8.62
C LEU A 65 2.94 -5.26 7.73
N ARG A 66 1.99 -5.63 6.87
CA ARG A 66 2.16 -6.72 5.90
C ARG A 66 1.69 -6.27 4.51
N PRO A 67 2.22 -6.88 3.43
CA PRO A 67 1.76 -6.58 2.08
C PRO A 67 0.28 -6.88 1.92
N LEU A 68 -0.48 -5.97 1.32
CA LEU A 68 -1.86 -6.25 0.93
C LEU A 68 -1.83 -7.27 -0.21
N GLU A 69 -2.54 -8.38 -0.02
CA GLU A 69 -2.66 -9.41 -1.05
C GLU A 69 -3.42 -8.81 -2.24
N LYS A 70 -2.69 -8.51 -3.33
CA LYS A 70 -3.30 -8.08 -4.59
C LYS A 70 -3.96 -9.29 -5.22
N ILE A 71 -5.18 -9.61 -4.81
CA ILE A 71 -6.01 -10.56 -5.55
C ILE A 71 -6.21 -9.94 -6.93
N GLN A 72 -5.52 -10.47 -7.95
CA GLN A 72 -5.72 -10.14 -9.35
C GLN A 72 -7.08 -10.70 -9.78
N LEU A 73 -8.16 -10.07 -9.30
CA LEU A 73 -9.49 -10.29 -9.81
C LEU A 73 -9.49 -9.79 -11.25
N ARG A 74 -9.51 -10.74 -12.19
CA ARG A 74 -10.01 -10.49 -13.53
C ARG A 74 -11.34 -9.75 -13.36
N LYS A 75 -11.39 -8.54 -13.92
CA LYS A 75 -12.54 -7.66 -14.15
C LYS A 75 -13.88 -8.26 -13.74
N GLU A 76 -14.55 -7.65 -12.76
CA GLU A 76 -16.01 -7.47 -12.71
C GLU A 76 -16.38 -6.50 -11.57
N GLY A 77 -16.27 -5.20 -11.86
CA GLY A 77 -17.25 -4.18 -11.46
C GLY A 77 -17.52 -3.87 -9.97
N LEU A 78 -16.52 -3.51 -9.16
CA LEU A 78 -16.78 -2.69 -7.97
C LEU A 78 -15.76 -1.55 -7.84
N HIS A 79 -16.26 -0.37 -8.13
CA HIS A 79 -15.71 0.95 -7.84
C HIS A 79 -15.49 1.10 -6.33
N GLU A 80 -14.28 1.44 -5.92
CA GLU A 80 -14.07 2.37 -4.82
C GLU A 80 -12.72 3.05 -5.08
N GLU A 81 -12.83 4.30 -5.52
CA GLU A 81 -11.75 5.19 -5.90
C GLU A 81 -10.74 5.37 -4.76
N GLU A 82 -9.50 5.59 -5.16
CA GLU A 82 -8.51 6.54 -4.64
C GLU A 82 -7.12 5.95 -4.89
N GLY A 83 -6.45 6.54 -5.88
CA GLY A 83 -5.04 6.51 -6.29
C GLY A 83 -4.12 5.37 -5.84
N CYS A 84 -3.68 4.56 -6.82
CA CYS A 84 -2.26 4.59 -7.19
C CYS A 84 -2.11 4.08 -8.62
N SER A 85 -1.49 4.92 -9.44
CA SER A 85 -1.13 4.69 -10.83
C SER A 85 -0.32 3.40 -10.98
N PHE A 86 -0.96 2.33 -11.47
CA PHE A 86 -0.26 1.18 -12.03
C PHE A 86 -0.72 0.95 -13.47
N TYR A 87 -0.53 1.97 -14.32
CA TYR A 87 -0.83 1.89 -15.75
C TYR A 87 0.30 2.46 -16.60
N LEU A 88 1.56 2.17 -16.27
CA LEU A 88 2.67 2.42 -17.17
C LEU A 88 3.74 1.31 -17.03
N GLU A 89 3.40 0.04 -17.32
CA GLU A 89 4.43 -0.94 -17.75
C GLU A 89 3.83 -2.26 -18.29
N LEU A 90 2.81 -2.21 -19.16
CA LEU A 90 2.30 -3.46 -19.76
C LEU A 90 1.85 -3.35 -21.23
N ASN A 91 2.28 -2.30 -21.94
CA ASN A 91 2.04 -2.17 -23.38
C ASN A 91 3.35 -2.15 -24.20
N MET A 92 4.26 -3.08 -23.93
CA MET A 92 5.37 -3.39 -24.86
C MET A 92 5.59 -4.89 -25.04
N GLN A 93 4.53 -5.70 -25.14
CA GLN A 93 4.74 -7.11 -25.51
C GLN A 93 3.67 -7.79 -26.37
N LEU A 94 2.63 -7.10 -26.81
CA LEU A 94 1.58 -7.64 -27.69
C LEU A 94 1.14 -6.44 -28.54
N GLU A 95 1.70 -6.19 -29.71
CA GLU A 95 1.27 -6.76 -30.99
C GLU A 95 2.47 -6.87 -31.96
N CYS A 96 3.39 -7.79 -31.70
CA CYS A 96 3.90 -8.59 -32.82
C CYS A 96 2.91 -9.76 -32.95
N TRP A 97 2.57 -10.16 -34.17
CA TRP A 97 1.58 -11.18 -34.57
C TRP A 97 0.17 -10.56 -34.71
N SER A 98 -0.41 -10.33 -35.89
CA SER A 98 -0.40 -11.14 -37.11
C SER A 98 -0.52 -10.25 -38.36
N CYS A 99 -0.05 -10.80 -39.49
CA CYS A 99 0.03 -10.26 -40.86
C CYS A 99 -0.98 -9.18 -41.28
#